data_AF-A0A840H519-F1
#
_entry.id   AF-A0A840H519-F1
#
_cell.length_a   1.000
_cell.length_b   1.000
_cell.length_c   1.000
_cell.angle_alpha   90.00
_cell.angle_beta   90.00
_cell.angle_gamma   90.00
#
_symmetry.space_group_name_H-M   'P 1'
#
loop_
_entity.id
_entity.type
_entity.pdbx_description
1 polymer ?
#
loop_
_entity_poly.entity_id
_entity_poly.type
_entity_poly.pdbx_seq_one_letter_code
_entity_poly.pdbx_strand_id
1 'polypeptide(L)'
;MGTNEASVARRTGTQTGRKMDIDRAAQFFFPFFFVLTTVLAVLCAFVWFLSPLGFGFAERPTNPLTWKVASTIYSVSYFGGIPALLIGQAVSAILAVFGRTRAAYLVPLLSIASFLLGAGIVSYLLKTP
;
A
#
# COMPACT_ATOMS: atom_id res chain seq x y z
N MET A 1 -13.31 50.22 10.98
CA MET A 1 -12.70 49.00 11.54
C MET A 1 -13.50 47.71 11.25
N GLY A 2 -14.48 47.70 10.31
CA GLY A 2 -15.36 46.55 10.06
C GLY A 2 -15.13 45.77 8.74
N THR A 3 -14.13 46.14 7.93
CA THR A 3 -13.89 45.51 6.62
C THR A 3 -13.09 44.20 6.70
N ASN A 4 -12.26 44.03 7.73
CA ASN A 4 -11.45 42.82 7.89
C ASN A 4 -12.27 41.59 8.31
N GLU A 5 -13.22 41.73 9.22
CA GLU A 5 -14.01 40.59 9.73
C GLU A 5 -14.90 39.96 8.65
N ALA A 6 -15.54 40.80 7.83
CA ALA A 6 -16.33 40.33 6.69
C ALA A 6 -15.47 39.57 5.67
N SER A 7 -14.22 40.00 5.46
CA SER A 7 -13.29 39.33 4.53
C SER A 7 -12.80 37.98 5.07
N VAL A 8 -12.58 37.87 6.39
CA VAL A 8 -12.16 36.64 7.05
C VAL A 8 -13.28 35.63 7.03
N ALA A 9 -14.50 36.00 7.44
CA ALA A 9 -15.67 35.12 7.42
C ALA A 9 -15.99 34.56 6.02
N ARG A 10 -15.80 35.38 4.97
CA ARG A 10 -15.99 34.94 3.57
C ARG A 10 -14.94 33.91 3.14
N ARG A 11 -13.69 34.04 3.59
CA ARG A 11 -12.61 33.06 3.32
C ARG A 11 -12.82 31.75 4.07
N THR A 12 -13.30 31.77 5.31
CA THR A 12 -13.58 30.55 6.08
C THR A 12 -14.77 29.77 5.54
N GLY A 13 -15.84 30.46 5.13
CA GLY A 13 -17.01 29.83 4.51
C GLY A 13 -16.69 29.16 3.18
N THR A 14 -15.93 29.85 2.32
CA THR A 14 -15.50 29.30 1.02
C THR A 14 -14.49 28.15 1.15
N GLN A 15 -13.58 28.20 2.12
CA GLN A 15 -12.68 27.06 2.38
C GLN A 15 -13.41 25.83 2.91
N THR A 16 -14.36 26.01 3.82
CA THR A 16 -15.14 24.89 4.37
C THR A 16 -16.00 24.22 3.30
N GLY A 17 -16.67 25.00 2.45
CA GLY A 17 -17.43 24.48 1.32
C GLY A 17 -16.56 23.70 0.32
N ARG A 18 -15.42 24.28 -0.09
CA ARG A 18 -14.48 23.62 -1.00
C ARG A 18 -13.92 22.31 -0.44
N LYS A 19 -13.64 22.24 0.86
CA LYS A 19 -13.17 21.01 1.52
C LYS A 19 -14.25 19.92 1.46
N MET A 20 -15.51 20.29 1.69
CA MET A 20 -16.63 19.36 1.69
C MET A 20 -16.89 18.75 0.30
N ASP A 21 -16.70 19.53 -0.76
CA ASP A 21 -16.84 19.03 -2.15
C ASP A 21 -15.72 18.03 -2.52
N ILE A 22 -14.48 18.32 -2.11
CA ILE A 22 -13.33 17.45 -2.36
C ILE A 22 -13.48 16.11 -1.63
N ASP A 23 -13.90 16.12 -0.36
CA ASP A 23 -14.06 14.90 0.42
C ASP A 23 -15.18 14.01 -0.14
N ARG A 24 -16.27 14.59 -0.65
CA ARG A 24 -17.35 13.87 -1.34
C ARG A 24 -16.90 13.25 -2.66
N ALA A 25 -16.18 14.01 -3.48
CA ALA A 25 -15.61 13.49 -4.72
C ALA A 25 -14.62 12.35 -4.44
N ALA A 26 -13.73 12.52 -3.46
CA ALA A 26 -12.78 11.49 -3.05
C ALA A 26 -13.48 10.23 -2.50
N GLN A 27 -14.60 10.38 -1.80
CA GLN A 27 -15.39 9.24 -1.33
C GLN A 27 -16.11 8.52 -2.49
N PHE A 28 -16.54 9.26 -3.52
CA PHE A 28 -17.16 8.68 -4.72
C PHE A 28 -16.18 7.82 -5.54
N PHE A 29 -14.92 8.25 -5.67
CA PHE A 29 -13.88 7.49 -6.40
C PHE A 29 -13.24 6.37 -5.58
N PHE A 30 -13.48 6.33 -4.25
CA PHE A 30 -12.85 5.36 -3.36
C PHE A 30 -13.10 3.89 -3.75
N PRO A 31 -14.33 3.46 -4.13
CA PRO A 31 -14.56 2.07 -4.51
C PRO A 31 -13.72 1.64 -5.72
N PHE A 32 -13.55 2.51 -6.71
CA PHE A 32 -12.73 2.22 -7.88
C PHE A 32 -11.25 2.08 -7.50
N PHE A 33 -10.73 3.01 -6.70
CA PHE A 33 -9.37 2.94 -6.18
C PHE A 33 -9.15 1.68 -5.34
N PHE A 34 -10.09 1.36 -4.45
CA PHE A 34 -10.04 0.19 -3.58
C PHE A 34 -10.01 -1.12 -4.36
N VAL A 35 -10.87 -1.26 -5.38
CA VAL A 35 -10.86 -2.43 -6.27
C VAL A 35 -9.52 -2.53 -7.00
N LEU A 36 -9.03 -1.42 -7.56
CA LEU A 36 -7.74 -1.39 -8.26
C LEU A 36 -6.58 -1.81 -7.35
N THR A 37 -6.47 -1.25 -6.14
CA THR A 37 -5.40 -1.60 -5.20
C THR A 37 -5.52 -3.02 -4.68
N THR A 38 -6.75 -3.52 -4.52
CA THR A 38 -6.98 -4.92 -4.14
C THR A 38 -6.52 -5.87 -5.24
N VAL A 39 -6.88 -5.61 -6.50
CA VAL A 39 -6.43 -6.41 -7.64
C VAL A 39 -4.91 -6.39 -7.74
N LEU A 40 -4.27 -5.22 -7.61
CA LEU A 40 -2.81 -5.11 -7.61
C LEU A 40 -2.17 -5.89 -6.46
N ALA A 41 -2.74 -5.82 -5.25
CA ALA A 41 -2.26 -6.56 -4.10
C ALA A 41 -2.36 -8.07 -4.30
N VAL A 42 -3.48 -8.56 -4.83
CA VAL A 42 -3.68 -9.99 -5.16
C VAL A 42 -2.70 -10.44 -6.24
N LEU A 43 -2.51 -9.65 -7.30
CA LEU A 43 -1.52 -9.96 -8.34
C LEU A 43 -0.10 -10.00 -7.79
N CYS A 44 0.28 -9.05 -6.95
CA CYS A 44 1.59 -9.04 -6.29
C CYS A 44 1.78 -10.29 -5.41
N ALA A 45 0.78 -10.63 -4.60
CA ALA A 45 0.82 -11.82 -3.76
C ALA A 45 0.88 -13.10 -4.60
N PHE A 46 0.14 -13.18 -5.70
CA PHE A 46 0.12 -14.34 -6.60
C PHE A 46 1.45 -14.53 -7.33
N VAL A 47 2.00 -13.46 -7.93
CA VAL A 47 3.32 -13.49 -8.57
C VAL A 47 4.41 -13.85 -7.56
N TRP A 48 4.32 -13.31 -6.34
CA TRP A 48 5.28 -13.62 -5.29
C TRP A 48 5.14 -15.05 -4.76
N PHE A 49 3.92 -15.59 -4.69
CA PHE A 49 3.68 -16.98 -4.34
C PHE A 49 4.27 -17.92 -5.38
N LEU A 50 4.15 -17.57 -6.67
CA LEU A 50 4.77 -18.29 -7.77
C LEU A 50 6.27 -18.03 -7.92
N SER A 51 6.85 -17.20 -7.04
CA SER A 51 8.28 -16.93 -7.05
C SER A 51 9.05 -18.24 -6.99
N PRO A 52 10.08 -18.42 -7.82
CA PRO A 52 10.84 -19.65 -7.82
C PRO A 52 11.61 -19.92 -6.50
N LEU A 53 11.72 -18.95 -5.59
CA LEU A 53 12.09 -19.20 -4.19
C LEU A 53 11.02 -19.98 -3.40
N GLY A 54 9.73 -19.74 -3.68
CA GLY A 54 8.60 -20.42 -3.08
C GLY A 54 8.43 -21.85 -3.57
N PHE A 55 8.79 -22.10 -4.83
CA PHE A 55 8.85 -23.46 -5.39
C PHE A 55 10.14 -24.22 -5.04
N GLY A 56 11.06 -23.59 -4.29
CA GLY A 56 12.35 -24.18 -3.93
C GLY A 56 13.24 -24.29 -5.17
N PHE A 57 13.96 -23.23 -5.51
CA PHE A 57 14.88 -23.23 -6.65
C PHE A 57 15.82 -24.44 -6.65
N ALA A 58 15.92 -25.05 -7.85
CA ALA A 58 16.81 -26.14 -8.22
C ALA A 58 18.30 -25.74 -8.30
N GLU A 59 18.60 -24.43 -8.34
CA GLU A 59 19.97 -23.90 -8.30
C GLU A 59 20.18 -23.12 -7.00
N ARG A 60 20.78 -23.78 -6.01
CA ARG A 60 21.24 -23.12 -4.78
C ARG A 60 22.37 -22.14 -5.13
N PRO A 61 22.33 -20.89 -4.63
CA PRO A 61 23.47 -19.99 -4.73
C PRO A 61 24.72 -20.63 -4.12
N THR A 62 25.86 -20.45 -4.77
CA THR A 62 27.15 -21.01 -4.34
C THR A 62 27.58 -20.48 -2.97
N ASN A 63 27.11 -19.29 -2.58
CA ASN A 63 27.38 -18.69 -1.28
C ASN A 63 26.25 -19.00 -0.26
N PRO A 64 26.53 -19.77 0.81
CA PRO A 64 25.53 -20.17 1.78
C PRO A 64 24.98 -19.01 2.63
N LEU A 65 25.74 -17.92 2.79
CA LEU A 65 25.30 -16.75 3.56
C LEU A 65 24.21 -15.97 2.81
N THR A 66 24.43 -15.72 1.52
CA THR A 66 23.47 -15.03 0.64
C THR A 66 22.15 -15.79 0.56
N TRP A 67 22.23 -17.13 0.43
CA TRP A 67 21.06 -18.00 0.46
C TRP A 67 20.25 -17.86 1.76
N LYS A 68 20.92 -17.90 2.93
CA LYS A 68 20.24 -17.82 4.23
C LYS A 68 19.55 -16.47 4.44
N VAL A 69 20.18 -15.38 4.00
CA VAL A 69 19.58 -14.03 4.08
C VAL A 69 18.40 -13.92 3.12
N ALA A 70 18.55 -14.33 1.85
CA ALA A 70 17.48 -14.29 0.87
C ALA A 70 16.29 -15.17 1.29
N SER A 71 16.53 -16.37 1.82
CA SER A 71 15.46 -17.27 2.29
C SER A 71 14.73 -16.71 3.52
N THR A 72 15.45 -16.02 4.41
CA THR A 72 14.84 -15.39 5.60
C THR A 72 13.95 -14.23 5.18
N ILE A 73 14.45 -13.33 4.33
CA ILE A 73 13.68 -12.19 3.84
C ILE A 73 12.49 -12.69 3.01
N TYR A 74 12.66 -13.70 2.17
CA TYR A 74 11.56 -14.34 1.44
C TYR A 74 10.48 -14.88 2.39
N SER A 75 10.87 -15.62 3.43
CA SER A 75 9.92 -16.17 4.41
C SER A 75 9.16 -15.06 5.14
N VAL A 76 9.84 -13.98 5.53
CA VAL A 76 9.21 -12.81 6.16
C VAL A 76 8.26 -12.11 5.19
N SER A 77 8.66 -11.92 3.93
CA SER A 77 7.80 -11.33 2.90
C SER A 77 6.61 -12.23 2.53
N TYR A 78 6.77 -13.55 2.59
CA TYR A 78 5.73 -14.51 2.27
C TYR A 78 4.70 -14.64 3.41
N PHE A 79 5.16 -14.89 4.63
CA PHE A 79 4.28 -15.07 5.80
C PHE A 79 3.81 -13.74 6.41
N GLY A 80 4.58 -12.67 6.28
CA GLY A 80 4.21 -11.34 6.79
C GLY A 80 3.65 -10.43 5.71
N GLY A 81 4.30 -10.38 4.55
CA GLY A 81 3.94 -9.45 3.47
C GLY A 81 2.60 -9.75 2.79
N ILE A 82 2.29 -11.02 2.50
CA ILE A 82 1.00 -11.39 1.90
C ILE A 82 -0.17 -11.08 2.85
N PRO A 83 -0.15 -11.49 4.14
CA PRO A 83 -1.17 -11.06 5.08
C PRO A 83 -1.24 -9.55 5.27
N ALA A 84 -0.10 -8.84 5.28
CA ALA A 84 -0.08 -7.38 5.40
C ALA A 84 -0.74 -6.67 4.20
N LEU A 85 -0.61 -7.23 2.98
CA LEU A 85 -1.34 -6.75 1.80
C LEU A 85 -2.86 -6.85 1.99
N LEU A 86 -3.34 -7.99 2.49
CA LEU A 86 -4.77 -8.23 2.73
C LEU A 86 -5.32 -7.38 3.88
N ILE A 87 -4.58 -7.32 5.00
CA ILE A 87 -4.94 -6.49 6.16
C ILE A 87 -4.95 -5.01 5.75
N GLY A 88 -4.01 -4.57 4.92
CA GLY A 88 -3.98 -3.20 4.40
C GLY A 88 -5.25 -2.82 3.64
N GLN A 89 -5.80 -3.72 2.82
CA GLN A 89 -7.09 -3.48 2.16
C GLN A 89 -8.24 -3.47 3.19
N ALA A 90 -8.29 -4.42 4.12
CA ALA A 90 -9.34 -4.45 5.14
C ALA A 90 -9.35 -3.17 6.00
N VAL A 91 -8.19 -2.71 6.44
CA VAL A 91 -8.02 -1.46 7.20
C VAL A 91 -8.42 -0.25 6.36
N SER A 92 -8.06 -0.22 5.06
CA SER A 92 -8.50 0.83 4.13
C SER A 92 -10.02 0.94 4.06
N ALA A 93 -10.72 -0.18 3.88
CA ALA A 93 -12.18 -0.22 3.83
C ALA A 93 -12.80 0.29 5.14
N ILE A 94 -12.28 -0.15 6.28
CA ILE A 94 -12.72 0.32 7.61
C ILE A 94 -12.53 1.84 7.75
N LEU A 95 -11.35 2.36 7.38
CA LEU A 95 -11.05 3.79 7.47
C LEU A 95 -11.96 4.64 6.57
N ALA A 96 -12.36 4.13 5.41
CA ALA A 96 -13.30 4.80 4.53
C ALA A 96 -14.70 4.89 5.15
N VAL A 97 -15.17 3.84 5.83
CA VAL A 97 -16.45 3.85 6.56
C VAL A 97 -16.44 4.89 7.69
N PHE A 98 -15.32 5.07 8.37
CA PHE A 98 -15.15 6.10 9.41
C PHE A 98 -14.91 7.53 8.87
N GLY A 99 -15.03 7.75 7.56
CA GLY A 99 -14.84 9.07 6.94
C GLY A 99 -13.39 9.56 6.94
N ARG A 100 -12.41 8.69 7.26
CA ARG A 100 -10.97 9.00 7.19
C ARG A 100 -10.45 8.74 5.78
N THR A 101 -11.04 9.39 4.78
CA THR A 101 -10.75 9.22 3.35
C THR A 101 -9.24 9.27 3.04
N ARG A 102 -8.52 10.31 3.49
CA ARG A 102 -7.07 10.43 3.23
C ARG A 102 -6.26 9.21 3.69
N ALA A 103 -6.55 8.70 4.89
CA ALA A 103 -5.84 7.55 5.44
C ALA A 103 -6.26 6.25 4.71
N ALA A 104 -7.53 6.14 4.31
CA ALA A 104 -8.03 5.01 3.53
C ALA A 104 -7.28 4.86 2.18
N TYR A 105 -6.89 5.96 1.54
CA TYR A 105 -6.07 5.92 0.32
C TYR A 105 -4.59 5.57 0.58
N LEU A 106 -4.00 6.07 1.67
CA LEU A 106 -2.58 5.88 1.96
C LEU A 106 -2.23 4.47 2.42
N VAL A 107 -3.06 3.86 3.25
CA VAL A 107 -2.80 2.51 3.80
C VAL A 107 -2.52 1.45 2.72
N PRO A 108 -3.36 1.26 1.68
CA PRO A 108 -3.11 0.24 0.67
C PRO A 108 -1.90 0.58 -0.19
N LEU A 109 -1.64 1.87 -0.46
CA LEU A 109 -0.44 2.34 -1.16
C LEU A 109 0.85 1.99 -0.40
N LEU A 110 0.89 2.28 0.91
CA LEU A 110 2.04 1.98 1.75
C LEU A 110 2.26 0.47 1.90
N SER A 111 1.18 -0.31 2.00
CA SER A 111 1.25 -1.76 2.08
C SER A 111 1.86 -2.35 0.80
N ILE A 112 1.36 -1.95 -0.37
CA ILE A 112 1.89 -2.38 -1.67
C ILE A 112 3.34 -1.94 -1.85
N ALA A 113 3.67 -0.68 -1.54
CA ALA A 113 5.03 -0.17 -1.68
C ALA A 113 6.03 -0.91 -0.78
N SER A 114 5.66 -1.18 0.47
CA SER A 114 6.51 -1.93 1.41
C SER A 114 6.72 -3.37 0.95
N PHE A 115 5.67 -4.01 0.43
CA PHE A 115 5.76 -5.35 -0.14
C PHE A 115 6.70 -5.39 -1.36
N LEU A 116 6.52 -4.48 -2.31
CA LEU A 116 7.36 -4.37 -3.51
C LEU A 116 8.82 -4.08 -3.17
N LEU A 117 9.08 -3.25 -2.16
CA LEU A 117 10.44 -2.99 -1.67
C LEU A 117 11.09 -4.27 -1.15
N GLY A 118 10.40 -5.04 -0.31
CA GLY A 118 10.89 -6.32 0.21
C GLY A 118 11.13 -7.33 -0.92
N ALA A 119 10.17 -7.46 -1.84
CA ALA A 119 10.27 -8.33 -3.00
C ALA A 119 11.45 -7.96 -3.91
N GLY A 120 11.67 -6.66 -4.13
CA GLY A 120 12.79 -6.13 -4.90
C GLY A 120 14.15 -6.41 -4.26
N ILE A 121 14.27 -6.25 -2.94
CA ILE A 121 15.51 -6.56 -2.20
C ILE A 121 15.85 -8.05 -2.34
N VAL A 122 14.88 -8.95 -2.14
CA VAL A 122 15.09 -10.39 -2.32
C VAL A 122 15.54 -10.72 -3.75
N SER A 123 14.87 -10.13 -4.75
CA SER A 123 15.21 -10.34 -6.16
C SER A 123 16.61 -9.84 -6.52
N TYR A 124 17.01 -8.69 -5.95
CA TYR A 124 18.34 -8.14 -6.13
C TYR A 124 19.41 -9.05 -5.52
N LEU A 125 19.22 -9.47 -4.26
CA LEU A 125 20.18 -10.34 -3.55
C LEU A 125 20.41 -11.67 -4.25
N LEU A 126 19.37 -12.24 -4.88
CA LEU A 126 19.50 -13.47 -5.66
C LEU A 126 20.18 -13.31 -7.02
N LYS A 127 20.13 -12.10 -7.60
CA LYS A 127 20.72 -11.84 -8.91
C LYS A 127 22.21 -11.51 -8.83
N THR A 128 22.67 -10.99 -7.69
CA THR A 128 24.10 -10.77 -7.42
C THR A 128 24.81 -12.11 -7.18
N PRO A 129 25.81 -12.48 -8.02
CA PRO A 129 26.59 -13.71 -7.89
C PRO A 129 27.48 -13.75 -6.64
#